data_AF-A0A529FFZ6-F1
#
_entry.id   AF-A0A529FFZ6-F1
#
_cell.length_a   1.000
_cell.length_b   1.000
_cell.length_c   1.000
_cell.angle_alpha   90.00
_cell.angle_beta   90.00
_cell.angle_gamma   90.00
#
_symmetry.space_group_name_H-M   'P 1'
#
loop_
_entity.id
_entity.type
_entity.pdbx_description
1 polymer ?
#
loop_
_entity_poly.entity_id
_entity_poly.type
_entity_poly.pdbx_seq_one_letter_code
_entity_poly.pdbx_strand_id
1 'polypeptide(L)' 'HPEVEVTITLNIARTADEAERQAKGETLTTAEAIYGDDINDNARPENFFDPNAEFEGGEDNA' A
#
# COMPACT_ATOMS: atom_id res chain seq x y z
N HIS A 1 -23.57 19.61 25.36
CA HIS A 1 -22.17 19.16 25.44
C HIS A 1 -21.73 18.97 24.00
N PRO A 2 -20.72 19.71 23.50
CA PRO A 2 -20.29 19.56 22.11
C PRO A 2 -19.59 18.21 21.96
N GLU A 3 -19.82 17.54 20.85
CA GLU A 3 -19.11 16.33 20.47
C GLU A 3 -17.65 16.69 20.16
N VAL A 4 -16.71 15.86 20.62
CA VAL A 4 -15.28 16.04 20.38
C VAL A 4 -14.82 14.92 19.45
N GLU A 5 -14.30 15.30 18.29
CA GLU A 5 -13.77 14.38 17.29
C GLU A 5 -12.23 14.40 17.34
N VAL A 6 -11.59 13.23 17.28
CA VAL A 6 -10.13 13.08 17.33
C VAL A 6 -9.69 12.04 16.30
N THR A 7 -8.71 12.39 15.47
CA THR A 7 -8.10 11.46 14.52
C THR A 7 -6.96 10.70 15.18
N ILE A 8 -7.01 9.36 15.09
CA ILE A 8 -5.93 8.48 15.56
C ILE A 8 -5.15 7.99 14.35
N THR A 9 -3.83 8.07 14.41
CA THR A 9 -2.92 7.46 13.41
C THR A 9 -2.16 6.32 14.08
N LEU A 10 -2.19 5.13 13.47
CA LEU A 10 -1.51 3.94 13.98
C LEU A 10 -0.56 3.39 12.90
N ASN A 11 0.70 3.22 13.27
CA ASN A 11 1.73 2.66 12.40
C ASN A 11 1.93 1.17 12.69
N ILE A 12 2.14 0.35 11.66
CA ILE A 12 2.40 -1.09 11.78
C ILE A 12 3.82 -1.38 11.31
N ALA A 13 4.61 -2.02 12.18
CA ALA A 13 5.99 -2.42 11.91
C ALA A 13 6.20 -3.89 12.30
N ARG A 14 7.09 -4.58 11.59
CA ARG A 14 7.45 -5.98 11.89
C ARG A 14 8.51 -6.07 12.99
N THR A 15 9.28 -5.01 13.21
CA THR A 15 10.33 -4.92 14.25
C THR A 15 10.34 -3.57 14.96
N ALA A 16 11.02 -3.48 16.10
CA ALA A 16 11.18 -2.23 16.86
C ALA A 16 11.95 -1.16 16.06
N ASP A 17 13.04 -1.56 15.40
CA ASP A 17 13.85 -0.65 14.58
C ASP A 17 13.03 -0.08 13.40
N GLU A 18 12.18 -0.90 12.78
CA GLU A 18 11.26 -0.45 11.71
C GLU A 18 10.23 0.55 12.27
N ALA A 19 9.71 0.33 13.48
CA ALA A 19 8.79 1.29 14.14
C ALA A 19 9.48 2.62 14.46
N GLU A 20 10.71 2.60 14.97
CA GLU A 20 11.48 3.82 15.24
C GLU A 20 11.78 4.62 13.98
N ARG A 21 12.06 3.94 12.87
CA ARG A 21 12.28 4.57 11.57
C ARG A 21 10.99 5.19 11.00
N GLN A 22 9.88 4.46 11.07
CA GLN A 22 8.56 5.01 10.70
C GLN A 22 8.17 6.22 11.56
N ALA A 23 8.44 6.18 12.88
CA ALA A 23 8.20 7.31 13.79
C ALA A 23 9.05 8.55 13.46
N LYS A 24 10.21 8.35 12.82
CA LYS A 24 11.05 9.44 12.29
C LYS A 24 10.57 9.98 10.93
N GLY A 25 9.48 9.43 10.38
CA GLY A 25 8.88 9.85 9.12
C GLY A 25 9.34 9.06 7.90
N GLU A 26 10.02 7.91 8.09
CA GLU A 26 10.45 7.07 6.98
C GLU A 26 9.30 6.21 6.44
N THR A 27 9.03 6.31 5.13
CA THR A 27 7.93 5.60 4.45
C THR A 27 8.38 4.23 3.95
N LEU A 28 8.49 3.28 4.88
CA LEU A 28 8.91 1.89 4.61
C LEU A 28 7.80 1.00 4.03
N THR A 29 6.59 1.54 3.84
CA THR A 29 5.42 0.83 3.28
C THR A 29 5.22 1.07 1.79
N THR A 30 6.07 1.88 1.17
CA THR A 30 5.96 2.20 -0.26
C THR A 30 6.47 1.05 -1.12
N ALA A 31 5.88 0.88 -2.31
CA ALA A 31 6.33 -0.14 -3.26
C ALA A 31 7.82 0.03 -3.60
N GLU A 32 8.28 1.27 -3.75
CA GLU A 32 9.69 1.62 -3.97
C GLU A 32 10.59 1.16 -2.81
N ALA A 33 10.16 1.33 -1.55
CA ALA A 33 10.92 0.85 -0.40
C ALA A 33 10.95 -0.68 -0.25
N ILE A 34 9.93 -1.38 -0.77
CA ILE A 34 9.81 -2.85 -0.65
C ILE A 34 10.50 -3.57 -1.82
N TYR A 35 10.42 -3.02 -3.02
CA TYR A 35 10.88 -3.66 -4.25
C TYR A 35 12.08 -2.95 -4.92
N GLY A 36 12.52 -1.79 -4.41
CA GLY A 36 13.67 -1.01 -4.91
C GLY A 36 13.38 -0.24 -6.20
N ASP A 37 14.42 0.35 -6.82
CA ASP A 37 14.35 1.00 -8.13
C ASP A 37 14.26 0.00 -9.31
N ASP A 38 14.47 -1.29 -9.04
CA ASP A 38 14.53 -2.37 -10.04
C ASP A 38 13.16 -3.06 -10.25
N ILE A 39 12.08 -2.35 -9.94
CA ILE A 39 10.72 -2.77 -10.26
C ILE A 39 10.57 -2.62 -11.77
N ASN A 40 10.58 -3.73 -12.50
CA ASN A 40 10.13 -3.76 -13.90
C ASN A 40 8.81 -2.98 -14.00
N ASP A 41 8.66 -2.08 -14.97
CA ASP A 41 7.43 -1.27 -15.12
C ASP A 41 6.17 -2.12 -15.01
N ASN A 42 6.17 -3.39 -15.46
CA ASN A 42 5.05 -4.32 -15.34
C ASN A 42 4.65 -4.71 -13.89
N ALA A 43 5.52 -4.52 -12.90
CA ALA A 43 5.26 -4.79 -11.48
C ALA A 43 4.73 -3.56 -10.73
N ARG A 44 4.55 -2.42 -11.42
CA ARG A 44 3.88 -1.25 -10.87
C ARG A 44 2.37 -1.51 -10.80
N PRO A 45 1.71 -1.25 -9.65
CA PRO A 45 0.29 -1.54 -9.47
C PRO A 45 -0.60 -0.81 -10.49
N GLU A 46 -0.18 0.36 -10.98
CA GLU A 46 -0.87 1.14 -12.01
C GLU A 46 -0.94 0.42 -13.37
N ASN A 47 0.00 -0.49 -13.65
CA ASN A 47 0.04 -1.27 -14.89
C ASN A 47 -0.76 -2.58 -14.79
N PHE A 48 -1.04 -3.06 -13.56
CA PHE A 48 -1.79 -4.29 -13.32
C PHE A 48 -3.26 -4.03 -12.99
N PHE A 49 -3.56 -2.97 -12.24
CA PHE A 49 -4.92 -2.59 -11.88
C PHE A 49 -5.37 -1.38 -12.71
N ASP A 50 -6.16 -1.64 -13.76
CA ASP A 50 -7.00 -0.60 -14.36
C ASP A 50 -8.35 -0.57 -13.64
N PRO A 51 -8.67 0.48 -12.85
CA PRO A 51 -9.95 0.58 -12.15
C PRO A 51 -11.15 0.72 -13.10
N ASN A 52 -10.92 0.97 -14.39
CA ASN A 52 -11.94 1.05 -15.42
C ASN A 52 -11.95 -0.18 -16.35
N ALA A 53 -11.05 -1.15 -16.15
CA ALA A 53 -11.10 -2.38 -16.92
C ALA A 53 -12.36 -3.16 -16.55
N GLU A 54 -13.13 -3.54 -17.57
CA GLU A 54 -14.25 -4.45 -17.44
C GLU A 54 -13.68 -5.85 -17.12
N PHE A 55 -14.12 -6.46 -16.03
CA PHE A 55 -13.63 -7.78 -15.61
C PHE A 55 -14.14 -8.86 -16.59
N GLU A 56 -13.34 -9.22 -17.59
CA GLU A 56 -13.63 -10.30 -18.56
C GLU A 56 -13.43 -11.72 -17.97
N GLY A 57 -13.72 -11.93 -16.68
CA GLY A 57 -13.45 -13.17 -15.97
C GLY A 57 -14.72 -13.94 -15.60
N GLY A 58 -15.50 -14.42 -16.57
CA GLY A 58 -16.77 -15.08 -16.30
C GLY A 58 -17.27 -16.15 -17.26
N GLU A 59 -16.55 -16.52 -18.32
CA GLU A 59 -17.00 -17.56 -19.26
C GLU A 59 -15.84 -18.49 -19.59
N ASP A 60 -15.72 -19.60 -18.84
CA ASP A 60 -15.23 -20.91 -19.32
C ASP A 60 -15.07 -21.86 -18.11
N ASN A 61 -16.19 -22.43 -17.66
CA ASN A 61 -16.20 -23.74 -17.00
C ASN A 61 -17.41 -24.51 -17.55
N ALA A 62 -17.23 -25.14 -18.71
CA ALA A 62 -18.14 -26.12 -19.30
C ALA A 62 -17.49 -27.50 -19.32
#